data_AF-A0A1V3XDH4-F1
#
_entry.id   AF-A0A1V3XDH4-F1
#
_cell.length_a   1.000
_cell.length_b   1.000
_cell.length_c   1.000
_cell.angle_alpha   90.00
_cell.angle_beta   90.00
_cell.angle_gamma   90.00
#
_symmetry.space_group_name_H-M   'P 1'
#
loop_
_entity.id
_entity.type
_entity.pdbx_description
1 polymer ?
#
loop_
_entity_poly.entity_id
_entity_poly.type
_entity_poly.pdbx_seq_one_letter_code
_entity_poly.pdbx_strand_id
1 'polypeptide(L)'
;MIEAAASLFVEQGFGATSIDQIAAAAEVSAPTIYATFGSKAGVLARAIDVAVVGDYADVPVVDRVLSLIEEAGPQALRQFAAVAHFIHTINERVAPLIRVMEQATSAEPALQQLRTSLIRALRSDCAAAIEKYWRTTLRRGLSKKEAADVMATLTLPQTYSMLTTDMGWSPDRYQKWLANALPQLLLRPELLCD
;
A
#
# COMPACT_ATOMS: atom_id res chain seq x y z
N MET A 1 -19.89 -3.38 8.85
CA MET A 1 -18.93 -3.75 9.92
C MET A 1 -17.51 -3.25 9.67
N ILE A 2 -16.79 -3.72 8.65
CA ILE A 2 -15.38 -3.30 8.43
C ILE A 2 -15.24 -1.81 8.13
N GLU A 3 -16.15 -1.21 7.36
CA GLU A 3 -16.16 0.23 7.10
C GLU A 3 -16.33 1.06 8.39
N ALA A 4 -17.23 0.64 9.28
CA ALA A 4 -17.41 1.28 10.59
C ALA A 4 -16.14 1.16 11.45
N ALA A 5 -15.50 -0.02 11.46
CA ALA A 5 -14.24 -0.21 12.17
C ALA A 5 -13.12 0.67 11.60
N ALA A 6 -12.98 0.72 10.26
CA ALA A 6 -11.99 1.54 9.59
C ALA A 6 -12.17 3.03 9.92
N SER A 7 -13.41 3.52 9.90
CA SER A 7 -13.75 4.91 10.24
C SER A 7 -13.36 5.22 11.69
N LEU A 8 -13.77 4.39 12.65
CA LEU A 8 -13.42 4.56 14.07
C LEU A 8 -11.90 4.54 14.30
N PHE A 9 -11.19 3.62 13.65
CA PHE A 9 -9.73 3.56 13.74
C PHE A 9 -9.06 4.82 13.22
N VAL A 10 -9.50 5.34 12.06
CA VAL A 10 -8.93 6.57 11.47
C VAL A 10 -9.24 7.79 12.32
N GLU A 11 -10.46 7.89 12.88
CA GLU A 11 -10.89 9.04 13.69
C GLU A 11 -10.24 9.09 15.07
N GLN A 12 -10.11 7.94 15.74
CA GLN A 12 -9.77 7.87 17.16
C GLN A 12 -8.41 7.21 17.42
N GLY A 13 -7.85 6.54 16.42
CA GLY A 13 -6.67 5.71 16.57
C GLY A 13 -6.97 4.32 17.16
N PHE A 14 -5.97 3.45 17.15
CA PHE A 14 -6.13 2.06 17.58
C PHE A 14 -6.40 1.95 19.09
N GLY A 15 -5.70 2.74 19.91
CA GLY A 15 -5.78 2.66 21.37
C GLY A 15 -7.16 3.04 21.91
N ALA A 16 -7.72 4.16 21.42
CA ALA A 16 -9.00 4.68 21.88
C ALA A 16 -10.22 3.92 21.33
N THR A 17 -10.06 3.17 20.22
CA THR A 17 -11.12 2.35 19.65
C THR A 17 -11.28 1.03 20.41
N SER A 18 -12.48 0.72 20.89
CA SER A 18 -12.84 -0.56 21.53
C SER A 18 -13.65 -1.47 20.59
N ILE A 19 -13.65 -2.77 20.88
CA ILE A 19 -14.50 -3.73 20.15
C ILE A 19 -15.99 -3.41 20.35
N ASP A 20 -16.38 -2.92 21.52
CA ASP A 20 -17.77 -2.57 21.80
C ASP A 20 -18.23 -1.35 20.99
N GLN A 21 -17.37 -0.35 20.80
CA GLN A 21 -17.65 0.78 19.91
C GLN A 21 -17.83 0.31 18.46
N ILE A 22 -16.95 -0.60 18.00
CA ILE A 22 -17.06 -1.18 16.65
C ILE A 22 -18.36 -1.99 16.53
N ALA A 23 -18.70 -2.80 17.53
CA ALA A 23 -19.92 -3.60 17.58
C ALA A 23 -21.17 -2.73 17.48
N ALA A 24 -21.25 -1.68 18.29
CA ALA A 24 -22.34 -0.72 18.28
C ALA A 24 -22.47 -0.01 16.93
N ALA A 25 -21.36 0.50 16.38
CA ALA A 25 -21.37 1.20 15.08
C ALA A 25 -21.68 0.28 13.89
N ALA A 26 -21.40 -1.02 14.02
CA ALA A 26 -21.67 -2.02 13.00
C ALA A 26 -22.99 -2.78 13.18
N GLU A 27 -23.77 -2.46 14.22
CA GLU A 27 -25.02 -3.14 14.59
C GLU A 27 -24.87 -4.66 14.77
N VAL A 28 -23.75 -5.09 15.34
CA VAL A 28 -23.46 -6.49 15.66
C VAL A 28 -23.08 -6.66 17.13
N SER A 29 -22.97 -7.91 17.60
CA SER A 29 -22.47 -8.19 18.94
C SER A 29 -20.93 -8.24 18.97
N ALA A 30 -20.31 -7.86 20.09
CA ALA A 30 -18.87 -8.04 20.29
C ALA A 30 -18.41 -9.51 20.11
N PRO A 31 -19.15 -10.53 20.59
CA PRO A 31 -18.85 -11.93 20.28
C PRO A 31 -18.78 -12.25 18.78
N THR A 32 -19.63 -11.64 17.95
CA THR A 32 -19.58 -11.81 16.48
C THR A 32 -18.26 -11.30 15.91
N ILE A 33 -17.76 -10.16 16.39
CA ILE A 33 -16.49 -9.59 15.98
C ILE A 33 -15.32 -10.50 16.38
N TYR A 34 -15.30 -10.97 17.63
CA TYR A 34 -14.26 -11.89 18.08
C TYR A 34 -14.29 -13.22 17.32
N ALA A 35 -15.48 -13.77 17.04
CA ALA A 35 -15.61 -15.00 16.26
C ALA A 35 -15.10 -14.83 14.82
N THR A 36 -15.25 -13.63 14.23
CA THR A 36 -14.87 -13.37 12.84
C THR A 36 -13.39 -12.98 12.69
N PHE A 37 -12.86 -12.17 13.60
CA PHE A 37 -11.54 -11.55 13.44
C PHE A 37 -10.55 -11.90 14.53
N GLY A 38 -10.98 -12.59 15.60
CA GLY A 38 -10.16 -13.02 16.73
C GLY A 38 -9.71 -11.90 17.68
N SER A 39 -9.40 -10.71 17.17
CA SER A 39 -8.88 -9.59 17.97
C SER A 39 -9.10 -8.23 17.31
N LYS A 40 -8.94 -7.14 18.06
CA LYS A 40 -8.94 -5.77 17.51
C LYS A 40 -7.87 -5.56 16.43
N ALA A 41 -6.69 -6.15 16.61
CA ALA A 41 -5.64 -6.15 15.59
C ALA A 41 -6.07 -6.91 14.32
N GLY A 42 -6.82 -8.01 14.47
CA GLY A 42 -7.42 -8.74 13.34
C GLY A 42 -8.47 -7.92 12.60
N VAL A 43 -9.26 -7.10 13.30
CA VAL A 43 -10.19 -6.16 12.66
C VAL A 43 -9.43 -5.12 11.84
N LEU A 44 -8.37 -4.52 12.40
CA LEU A 44 -7.53 -3.55 11.66
C LEU A 44 -6.84 -4.21 10.45
N ALA A 45 -6.34 -5.44 10.61
CA ALA A 45 -5.74 -6.19 9.51
C ALA A 45 -6.75 -6.38 8.37
N ARG A 46 -7.99 -6.76 8.68
CA ARG A 46 -9.04 -6.91 7.67
C ARG A 46 -9.45 -5.57 7.06
N ALA A 47 -9.49 -4.48 7.83
CA ALA A 47 -9.75 -3.15 7.31
C ALA A 47 -8.67 -2.72 6.30
N ILE A 48 -7.39 -2.95 6.61
CA ILE A 48 -6.27 -2.70 5.69
C ILE A 48 -6.42 -3.55 4.43
N ASP A 49 -6.72 -4.84 4.57
CA ASP A 49 -6.89 -5.76 3.44
C ASP A 49 -8.03 -5.33 2.50
N VAL A 50 -9.20 -4.97 3.06
CA VAL A 50 -10.31 -4.41 2.27
C VAL A 50 -9.93 -3.09 1.61
N ALA A 51 -9.18 -2.22 2.29
CA ALA A 51 -8.68 -0.97 1.71
C ALA A 51 -7.63 -1.21 0.62
N VAL A 52 -6.84 -2.28 0.68
CA VAL A 52 -5.88 -2.63 -0.37
C VAL A 52 -6.61 -3.11 -1.63
N VAL A 53 -7.60 -4.00 -1.49
CA VAL A 53 -8.39 -4.51 -2.62
C VAL A 53 -9.27 -3.42 -3.23
N GLY A 54 -9.99 -2.66 -2.41
CA GLY A 54 -10.76 -1.48 -2.82
C GLY A 54 -12.03 -1.67 -3.62
N ASP A 55 -12.31 -2.89 -4.05
CA ASP A 55 -13.56 -3.33 -4.63
C ASP A 55 -13.89 -4.73 -4.13
N TYR A 56 -15.03 -5.29 -4.58
CA TYR A 56 -15.43 -6.66 -4.25
C TYR A 56 -14.88 -7.70 -5.24
N ALA A 57 -13.91 -7.34 -6.11
CA ALA A 57 -13.36 -8.28 -7.08
C ALA A 57 -12.27 -9.17 -6.45
N ASP A 58 -12.39 -10.48 -6.66
CA ASP A 58 -11.45 -11.49 -6.14
C ASP A 58 -10.19 -11.59 -7.03
N VAL A 59 -9.50 -10.46 -7.21
CA VAL A 59 -8.26 -10.37 -7.98
C VAL A 59 -7.16 -9.83 -7.06
N PRO A 60 -6.07 -10.60 -6.84
CA PRO A 60 -4.92 -10.14 -6.05
C PRO A 60 -4.37 -8.81 -6.56
N VAL A 61 -3.97 -7.93 -5.65
CA VAL A 61 -3.46 -6.59 -6.01
C VAL A 61 -2.23 -6.65 -6.91
N VAL A 62 -1.35 -7.63 -6.69
CA VAL A 62 -0.19 -7.85 -7.56
C VAL A 62 -0.62 -8.11 -9.01
N ASP A 63 -1.64 -8.95 -9.24
CA ASP A 63 -2.10 -9.26 -10.59
C ASP A 63 -2.71 -8.02 -11.27
N ARG A 64 -3.42 -7.17 -10.51
CA ARG A 64 -3.93 -5.89 -11.04
C ARG A 64 -2.81 -4.97 -11.50
N VAL A 65 -1.75 -4.82 -10.70
CA VAL A 65 -0.57 -4.03 -11.07
C VAL A 65 0.09 -4.59 -12.32
N LEU A 66 0.28 -5.92 -12.37
CA LEU A 66 0.93 -6.56 -13.50
C LEU A 66 0.11 -6.41 -14.79
N SER A 67 -1.22 -6.50 -14.73
CA SER A 67 -2.12 -6.25 -15.86
C SER A 67 -2.05 -4.80 -16.34
N LEU A 68 -2.06 -3.82 -15.44
CA LEU A 68 -1.93 -2.41 -15.81
C LEU A 68 -0.59 -2.10 -16.49
N ILE A 69 0.50 -2.73 -16.05
CA ILE A 69 1.81 -2.62 -16.71
C ILE A 69 1.75 -3.21 -18.12
N GLU A 70 1.07 -4.34 -18.29
CA GLU A 70 0.93 -5.02 -19.57
C GLU A 70 0.09 -4.20 -20.57
N GLU A 71 -1.05 -3.65 -20.11
CA GLU A 71 -1.94 -2.77 -20.88
C GLU A 71 -1.27 -1.46 -21.29
N ALA A 72 -0.36 -0.92 -20.47
CA ALA A 72 0.40 0.28 -20.80
C ALA A 72 1.37 0.09 -22.00
N GLY A 73 1.59 -1.16 -22.41
CA GLY A 73 2.44 -1.53 -23.53
C GLY A 73 3.94 -1.49 -23.19
N PRO A 74 4.82 -1.55 -24.21
CA PRO A 74 6.25 -1.74 -24.00
C PRO A 74 7.01 -0.48 -23.55
N GLN A 75 6.40 0.70 -23.59
CA GLN A 75 7.07 1.95 -23.23
C GLN A 75 7.18 2.06 -21.70
N ALA A 76 8.40 1.97 -21.16
CA ALA A 76 8.64 1.94 -19.72
C ALA A 76 8.04 3.15 -18.97
N LEU A 77 8.11 4.36 -19.55
CA LEU A 77 7.52 5.56 -18.94
C LEU A 77 5.99 5.44 -18.79
N ARG A 78 5.28 4.83 -19.75
CA ARG A 78 3.84 4.56 -19.62
C ARG A 78 3.55 3.54 -18.55
N GLN A 79 4.38 2.49 -18.45
CA GLN A 79 4.25 1.49 -17.40
C GLN A 79 4.42 2.10 -16.01
N PHE A 80 5.41 2.97 -15.80
CA PHE A 80 5.61 3.66 -14.53
C PHE A 80 4.50 4.68 -14.23
N ALA A 81 3.93 5.34 -15.24
CA ALA A 81 2.75 6.19 -15.06
C ALA A 81 1.53 5.38 -14.60
N ALA A 82 1.31 4.19 -15.18
CA ALA A 82 0.23 3.29 -14.77
C ALA A 82 0.43 2.78 -13.32
N VAL A 83 1.65 2.37 -12.97
CA VAL A 83 2.00 2.00 -11.58
C VAL A 83 1.74 3.16 -10.62
N ALA A 84 2.22 4.37 -10.94
CA ALA A 84 2.06 5.52 -10.07
C ALA A 84 0.59 5.89 -9.84
N HIS A 85 -0.23 5.81 -10.89
CA HIS A 85 -1.68 6.03 -10.78
C HIS A 85 -2.32 4.99 -9.86
N PHE A 86 -2.03 3.71 -10.05
CA PHE A 86 -2.57 2.65 -9.22
C PHE A 86 -2.16 2.77 -7.75
N ILE A 87 -0.87 3.03 -7.49
CA ILE A 87 -0.33 3.19 -6.14
C ILE A 87 -0.94 4.42 -5.45
N HIS A 88 -1.17 5.52 -6.18
CA HIS A 88 -1.89 6.66 -5.64
C HIS A 88 -3.30 6.27 -5.16
N THR A 89 -4.08 5.59 -6.00
CA THR A 89 -5.47 5.19 -5.71
C THR A 89 -5.56 4.24 -4.51
N ILE A 90 -4.59 3.34 -4.34
CA ILE A 90 -4.53 2.46 -3.17
C ILE A 90 -4.10 3.24 -1.93
N ASN A 91 -3.00 3.99 -2.01
CA ASN A 91 -2.43 4.64 -0.84
C ASN A 91 -3.36 5.69 -0.25
N GLU A 92 -4.19 6.37 -1.05
CA GLU A 92 -5.20 7.30 -0.52
C GLU A 92 -6.14 6.63 0.50
N ARG A 93 -6.47 5.35 0.28
CA ARG A 93 -7.39 4.59 1.13
C ARG A 93 -6.66 3.83 2.25
N VAL A 94 -5.47 3.31 1.96
CA VAL A 94 -4.70 2.46 2.88
C VAL A 94 -3.86 3.27 3.87
N ALA A 95 -3.33 4.42 3.45
CA ALA A 95 -2.38 5.19 4.25
C ALA A 95 -2.91 5.62 5.63
N PRO A 96 -4.17 6.07 5.80
CA PRO A 96 -4.70 6.42 7.12
C PRO A 96 -4.69 5.23 8.09
N LEU A 97 -5.07 4.03 7.63
CA LEU A 97 -5.08 2.82 8.45
C LEU A 97 -3.66 2.34 8.79
N ILE A 98 -2.72 2.47 7.86
CA ILE A 98 -1.30 2.18 8.13
C ILE A 98 -0.74 3.15 9.17
N ARG A 99 -1.08 4.45 9.11
CA ARG A 99 -0.67 5.42 10.14
C ARG A 99 -1.19 5.02 11.52
N VAL A 100 -2.46 4.57 11.61
CA VAL A 100 -3.05 4.04 12.85
C VAL A 100 -2.30 2.82 13.36
N MET A 101 -1.96 1.87 12.47
CA MET A 101 -1.17 0.68 12.82
C MET A 101 0.19 1.09 13.39
N GLU A 102 0.95 1.94 12.69
CA GLU A 102 2.31 2.35 13.06
C GLU A 102 2.35 3.01 14.44
N GLN A 103 1.36 3.86 14.76
CA GLN A 103 1.25 4.51 16.08
C GLN A 103 1.05 3.54 17.24
N ALA A 104 0.46 2.37 17.00
CA ALA A 104 0.19 1.37 18.03
C ALA A 104 1.17 0.19 18.01
N THR A 105 2.08 0.14 17.04
CA THR A 105 2.90 -1.06 16.79
C THR A 105 3.85 -1.36 17.97
N SER A 106 4.35 -0.36 18.70
CA SER A 106 5.24 -0.59 19.86
C SER A 106 4.55 -1.25 21.05
N ALA A 107 3.23 -1.06 21.21
CA ALA A 107 2.44 -1.61 22.31
C ALA A 107 1.76 -2.94 21.95
N GLU A 108 1.65 -3.27 20.66
CA GLU A 108 0.83 -4.38 20.15
C GLU A 108 1.64 -5.34 19.27
N PRO A 109 2.07 -6.50 19.81
CA PRO A 109 2.86 -7.49 19.06
C PRO A 109 2.18 -8.00 17.78
N ALA A 110 0.84 -8.12 17.79
CA ALA A 110 0.08 -8.53 16.60
C ALA A 110 0.22 -7.51 15.46
N LEU A 111 0.30 -6.21 15.78
CA LEU A 111 0.52 -5.16 14.78
C LEU A 111 1.97 -5.15 14.26
N GLN A 112 2.96 -5.49 15.09
CA GLN A 112 4.35 -5.71 14.61
C GLN A 112 4.41 -6.83 13.57
N GLN A 113 3.73 -7.94 13.85
CA GLN A 113 3.67 -9.09 12.94
C GLN A 113 2.94 -8.76 11.64
N LEU A 114 1.82 -8.04 11.73
CA LEU A 114 1.08 -7.55 10.57
C LEU A 114 1.96 -6.64 9.71
N ARG A 115 2.61 -5.63 10.30
CA ARG A 115 3.53 -4.71 9.61
C ARG A 115 4.65 -5.46 8.89
N THR A 116 5.27 -6.43 9.55
CA THR A 116 6.34 -7.24 8.96
C THR A 116 5.84 -8.03 7.76
N SER A 117 4.64 -8.60 7.85
CA SER A 117 4.02 -9.37 6.76
C SER A 117 3.65 -8.48 5.57
N LEU A 118 3.09 -7.29 5.81
CA LEU A 118 2.75 -6.32 4.75
C LEU A 118 4.00 -5.84 4.00
N ILE A 119 5.07 -5.49 4.73
CA ILE A 119 6.34 -5.06 4.10
C ILE A 119 6.95 -6.21 3.28
N ARG A 120 6.87 -7.45 3.78
CA ARG A 120 7.36 -8.62 3.04
C ARG A 120 6.58 -8.83 1.74
N ALA A 121 5.25 -8.75 1.79
CA ALA A 121 4.38 -8.90 0.63
C ALA A 121 4.70 -7.83 -0.43
N LEU A 122 4.71 -6.54 -0.04
CA LEU A 122 5.03 -5.43 -0.94
C LEU A 122 6.38 -5.61 -1.64
N ARG A 123 7.42 -6.02 -0.90
CA ARG A 123 8.76 -6.27 -1.47
C ARG A 123 8.74 -7.43 -2.45
N SER A 124 7.98 -8.48 -2.17
CA SER A 124 7.79 -9.63 -3.06
C SER A 124 7.12 -9.20 -4.37
N ASP A 125 6.06 -8.39 -4.29
CA ASP A 125 5.32 -7.91 -5.45
C ASP A 125 6.18 -7.00 -6.34
N CYS A 126 6.94 -6.08 -5.71
CA CYS A 126 7.88 -5.23 -6.43
C CYS A 126 8.99 -6.06 -7.10
N ALA A 127 9.51 -7.09 -6.42
CA ALA A 127 10.51 -7.98 -7.00
C ALA A 127 9.97 -8.74 -8.22
N ALA A 128 8.72 -9.23 -8.15
CA ALA A 128 8.07 -9.88 -9.27
C ALA A 128 7.90 -8.94 -10.48
N ALA A 129 7.46 -7.69 -10.25
CA ALA A 129 7.33 -6.69 -11.30
C ALA A 129 8.69 -6.31 -11.93
N ILE A 130 9.72 -6.11 -11.11
CA ILE A 130 11.10 -5.86 -11.58
C ILE A 130 11.61 -7.02 -12.43
N GLU A 131 11.43 -8.27 -11.98
CA GLU A 131 11.86 -9.44 -12.75
C GLU A 131 11.14 -9.54 -14.09
N LYS A 132 9.81 -9.35 -14.10
CA LYS A 132 8.99 -9.51 -15.30
C LYS A 132 9.25 -8.41 -16.34
N TYR A 133 9.31 -7.14 -15.93
CA TYR A 133 9.23 -6.02 -16.87
C TYR A 133 10.51 -5.21 -17.03
N TRP A 134 11.35 -5.09 -16.00
CA TRP A 134 12.43 -4.10 -16.00
C TRP A 134 13.84 -4.68 -15.79
N ARG A 135 13.97 -6.00 -15.59
CA ARG A 135 15.27 -6.64 -15.27
C ARG A 135 16.40 -6.34 -16.25
N THR A 136 16.11 -6.08 -17.52
CA THR A 136 17.12 -5.79 -18.57
C THR A 136 17.33 -4.29 -18.84
N THR A 137 16.50 -3.44 -18.23
CA THR A 137 16.49 -1.98 -18.43
C THR A 137 16.99 -1.21 -17.21
N LEU A 138 17.28 -1.90 -16.10
CA LEU A 138 17.81 -1.31 -14.88
C LEU A 138 19.14 -0.55 -15.10
N ARG A 139 19.36 0.49 -14.28
CA ARG A 139 20.63 1.22 -14.20
C ARG A 139 21.82 0.29 -14.05
N ARG A 140 22.96 0.66 -14.64
CA ARG A 140 24.22 -0.09 -14.48
C ARG A 140 24.63 -0.10 -13.00
N GLY A 141 24.93 -1.29 -12.48
CA GLY A 141 25.30 -1.48 -11.07
C GLY A 141 24.12 -1.63 -10.12
N LEU A 142 22.87 -1.38 -10.55
CA LEU A 142 21.69 -1.57 -9.70
C LEU A 142 21.25 -3.04 -9.74
N SER A 143 21.28 -3.71 -8.58
CA SER A 143 20.83 -5.10 -8.50
C SER A 143 19.30 -5.20 -8.55
N LYS A 144 18.75 -6.33 -9.01
CA LYS A 144 17.30 -6.56 -9.04
C LYS A 144 16.66 -6.44 -7.65
N LYS A 145 17.36 -6.93 -6.63
CA LYS A 145 16.94 -6.82 -5.23
C LYS A 145 16.88 -5.36 -4.77
N GLU A 146 17.92 -4.59 -5.05
CA GLU A 146 17.97 -3.17 -4.70
C GLU A 146 16.93 -2.35 -5.47
N ALA A 147 16.71 -2.66 -6.74
CA ALA A 147 15.65 -2.06 -7.54
C ALA A 147 14.25 -2.33 -6.94
N ALA A 148 14.00 -3.56 -6.47
CA ALA A 148 12.76 -3.90 -5.76
C ALA A 148 12.64 -3.16 -4.43
N ASP A 149 13.73 -3.02 -3.67
CA ASP A 149 13.74 -2.29 -2.40
C ASP A 149 13.49 -0.78 -2.62
N VAL A 150 14.07 -0.19 -3.66
CA VAL A 150 13.83 1.22 -4.07
C VAL A 150 12.37 1.41 -4.49
N MET A 151 11.85 0.53 -5.36
CA MET A 151 10.46 0.59 -5.81
C MET A 151 9.49 0.47 -4.64
N ALA A 152 9.68 -0.53 -3.78
CA ALA A 152 8.86 -0.75 -2.59
C ALA A 152 8.88 0.49 -1.68
N THR A 153 10.05 1.07 -1.43
CA THR A 153 10.18 2.25 -0.55
C THR A 153 9.37 3.44 -1.06
N LEU A 154 9.43 3.72 -2.37
CA LEU A 154 8.72 4.84 -2.98
C LEU A 154 7.21 4.62 -3.08
N THR A 155 6.76 3.37 -3.11
CA THR A 155 5.33 3.02 -3.19
C THR A 155 4.69 2.78 -1.81
N LEU A 156 5.46 2.81 -0.71
CA LEU A 156 4.95 2.63 0.65
C LEU A 156 3.84 3.64 1.00
N PRO A 157 2.78 3.20 1.71
CA PRO A 157 1.76 4.09 2.27
C PRO A 157 2.33 5.16 3.22
N GLN A 158 3.44 4.86 3.90
CA GLN A 158 4.17 5.81 4.76
C GLN A 158 4.81 6.94 3.93
N THR A 159 5.37 6.64 2.76
CA THR A 159 5.94 7.65 1.86
C THR A 159 4.83 8.57 1.32
N TYR A 160 3.69 7.99 0.95
CA TYR A 160 2.49 8.76 0.60
C TYR A 160 2.07 9.68 1.75
N SER A 161 1.89 9.13 2.95
CA SER A 161 1.47 9.87 4.15
C SER A 161 2.41 11.02 4.49
N MET A 162 3.72 10.79 4.42
CA MET A 162 4.73 11.81 4.69
C MET A 162 4.60 12.98 3.71
N LEU A 163 4.46 12.69 2.41
CA LEU A 163 4.38 13.73 1.39
C LEU A 163 3.05 14.48 1.43
N THR A 164 1.92 13.77 1.56
CA THR A 164 0.58 14.38 1.45
C THR A 164 0.09 14.99 2.76
N THR A 165 0.25 14.28 3.88
CA THR A 165 -0.22 14.73 5.19
C THR A 165 0.78 15.63 5.89
N ASP A 166 2.07 15.23 5.94
CA ASP A 166 3.05 15.94 6.78
C ASP A 166 3.76 17.07 6.00
N MET A 167 3.90 16.95 4.67
CA MET A 167 4.54 17.96 3.81
C MET A 167 3.56 18.73 2.90
N GLY A 168 2.25 18.45 3.02
CA GLY A 168 1.19 19.22 2.36
C GLY A 168 1.12 19.09 0.84
N TRP A 169 1.62 18.00 0.25
CA TRP A 169 1.46 17.75 -1.18
C TRP A 169 0.04 17.32 -1.51
N SER A 170 -0.47 17.75 -2.67
CA SER A 170 -1.69 17.16 -3.22
C SER A 170 -1.45 15.72 -3.68
N PRO A 171 -2.48 14.86 -3.69
CA PRO A 171 -2.35 13.51 -4.23
C PRO A 171 -1.89 13.49 -5.70
N ASP A 172 -2.37 14.42 -6.53
CA ASP A 172 -1.91 14.58 -7.92
C ASP A 172 -0.41 14.88 -8.02
N ARG A 173 0.10 15.71 -7.11
CA ARG A 173 1.54 16.03 -7.05
C ARG A 173 2.34 14.78 -6.66
N TYR A 174 1.87 14.00 -5.70
CA TYR A 174 2.47 12.72 -5.34
C TYR A 174 2.50 11.76 -6.54
N GLN A 175 1.37 11.59 -7.25
CA GLN A 175 1.30 10.68 -8.41
C GLN A 175 2.32 11.10 -9.49
N LYS A 176 2.34 12.39 -9.86
CA LYS A 176 3.28 12.92 -10.86
C LYS A 176 4.73 12.76 -10.43
N TRP A 177 5.03 13.01 -9.16
CA TRP A 177 6.38 12.81 -8.63
C TRP A 177 6.79 11.34 -8.68
N LEU A 178 5.93 10.42 -8.25
CA LEU A 178 6.22 8.99 -8.24
C LEU A 178 6.45 8.45 -9.66
N ALA A 179 5.61 8.84 -10.61
CA ALA A 179 5.73 8.48 -12.04
C ALA A 179 7.06 8.96 -12.66
N ASN A 180 7.60 10.08 -12.18
CA ASN A 180 8.88 10.62 -12.65
C ASN A 180 10.08 10.04 -11.90
N ALA A 181 9.97 9.86 -10.59
CA ALA A 181 11.07 9.45 -9.72
C ALA A 181 11.45 7.98 -9.91
N LEU A 182 10.47 7.08 -10.03
CA LEU A 182 10.71 5.65 -10.22
C LEU A 182 11.55 5.34 -11.47
N PRO A 183 11.16 5.74 -12.70
CA PRO A 183 11.95 5.42 -13.88
C PRO A 183 13.32 6.08 -13.81
N GLN A 184 13.42 7.31 -13.28
CA GLN A 184 14.70 7.93 -13.04
C GLN A 184 15.58 7.05 -12.16
N LEU A 185 15.14 6.65 -10.97
CA LEU A 185 15.96 5.87 -10.04
C LEU A 185 16.26 4.44 -10.51
N LEU A 186 15.36 3.84 -11.30
CA LEU A 186 15.45 2.42 -11.65
C LEU A 186 16.08 2.18 -13.01
N LEU A 187 15.77 2.98 -14.03
CA LEU A 187 16.13 2.71 -15.43
C LEU A 187 17.41 3.39 -15.87
N ARG A 188 18.07 2.81 -16.87
CA ARG A 188 19.20 3.48 -17.52
C ARG A 188 18.77 4.81 -18.16
N PRO A 189 19.60 5.86 -18.12
CA PRO A 189 19.23 7.19 -18.62
C PRO A 189 18.79 7.22 -20.08
N GLU A 190 19.30 6.33 -20.93
CA GLU A 190 18.99 6.31 -22.36
C GLU A 190 17.52 5.90 -22.64
N LEU A 191 16.83 5.33 -21.65
CA LEU A 191 15.42 4.93 -21.74
C LEU A 191 14.47 6.01 -21.21
N LEU A 192 14.99 7.15 -20.76
CA LEU A 192 14.22 8.26 -20.19
C LEU A 192 13.99 9.41 -21.19
N CYS A 193 14.62 9.35 -22.35
CA CYS A 193 14.40 10.30 -23.43
C CYS A 193 13.25 9.80 -24.32
N ASP A 194 12.32 10.69 -24.68
CA ASP A 194 11.30 10.45 -25.71
C ASP A 194 11.90 10.29 -27.11
#